data_AF-A0A0R3LLU3-F1
#
_entry.id   AF-A0A0R3LLU3-F1
#
_cell.length_a   1.000
_cell.length_b   1.000
_cell.length_c   1.000
_cell.angle_alpha   90.00
_cell.angle_beta   90.00
_cell.angle_gamma   90.00
#
_symmetry.space_group_name_H-M   'P 1'
#
loop_
_entity.id
_entity.type
_entity.pdbx_description
1 polymer ?
#
loop_
_entity_poly.entity_id
_entity_poly.type
_entity_poly.pdbx_seq_one_letter_code
_entity_poly.pdbx_strand_id
1 'polypeptide(L)' 'MSAMPFEDFETAYETLATAIDQAGPAREALFLTRLALVLGHELGDIAAFRKAIETALDGLE' A
#
# COMPACT_ATOMS: atom_id res chain seq x y z
N MET A 1 -8.48 -0.17 -17.55
CA MET A 1 -8.22 -0.05 -16.09
C MET A 1 -9.27 -0.90 -15.40
N SER A 2 -8.96 -2.16 -15.08
CA SER A 2 -9.83 -2.89 -14.16
C SER A 2 -9.57 -2.31 -12.79
N ALA A 3 -10.48 -1.43 -12.35
CA ALA A 3 -10.59 -1.15 -10.93
C ALA A 3 -10.84 -2.48 -10.23
N MET A 4 -10.12 -2.74 -9.14
CA MET A 4 -10.38 -3.90 -8.29
C MET A 4 -11.88 -3.95 -7.97
N PRO A 5 -12.51 -5.14 -7.99
CA PRO A 5 -13.87 -5.29 -7.47
C PRO A 5 -13.94 -4.72 -6.05
N PHE A 6 -15.08 -4.14 -5.69
CA PHE A 6 -15.25 -3.54 -4.37
C PHE A 6 -14.98 -4.53 -3.22
N GLU A 7 -15.35 -5.80 -3.41
CA GLU A 7 -15.10 -6.89 -2.45
C GLU A 7 -13.59 -7.17 -2.26
N ASP A 8 -12.81 -7.17 -3.33
CA ASP A 8 -11.35 -7.31 -3.25
C ASP A 8 -10.70 -6.10 -2.58
N PHE A 9 -11.25 -4.90 -2.80
CA PHE A 9 -10.79 -3.68 -2.17
C PHE A 9 -11.07 -3.69 -0.66
N GLU A 10 -12.29 -4.03 -0.25
CA GLU A 10 -12.66 -4.17 1.16
C GLU A 10 -11.76 -5.19 1.87
N THR A 11 -11.54 -6.36 1.25
CA THR A 11 -10.64 -7.40 1.77
C THR A 11 -9.21 -6.89 1.90
N ALA A 12 -8.71 -6.13 0.92
CA ALA A 12 -7.37 -5.55 0.96
C ALA A 12 -7.24 -4.51 2.08
N TYR A 13 -8.25 -3.67 2.28
CA TYR A 13 -8.27 -2.69 3.38
C TYR A 13 -8.32 -3.36 4.75
N GLU A 14 -9.18 -4.37 4.94
CA GLU A 14 -9.26 -5.13 6.20
C GLU A 14 -7.94 -5.81 6.52
N THR A 15 -7.32 -6.43 5.50
CA THR A 15 -6.01 -7.10 5.65
C THR A 15 -4.94 -6.09 6.04
N LEU A 16 -4.93 -4.91 5.40
CA LEU A 16 -3.96 -3.86 5.70
C LEU A 16 -4.15 -3.31 7.12
N ALA A 17 -5.40 -3.01 7.51
CA ALA A 17 -5.73 -2.51 8.85
C ALA A 17 -5.32 -3.52 9.94
N THR A 18 -5.61 -4.79 9.73
CA THR A 18 -5.22 -5.88 10.63
C THR A 18 -3.69 -6.02 10.75
N ALA A 19 -2.97 -5.87 9.63
CA ALA A 19 -1.50 -5.94 9.64
C ALA A 19 -0.86 -4.72 10.32
N ILE A 20 -1.44 -3.53 10.14
CA ILE A 20 -1.04 -2.30 10.83
C ILE A 20 -1.21 -2.46 12.35
N ASP A 21 -2.37 -2.95 12.80
CA ASP A 21 -2.65 -3.18 14.22
C ASP A 21 -1.64 -4.15 14.84
N GLN A 22 -1.32 -5.24 14.13
CA GLN A 22 -0.29 -6.21 14.55
C GLN A 22 1.12 -5.61 14.60
N ALA A 23 1.48 -4.71 13.69
CA ALA A 23 2.76 -4.01 13.72
C ALA A 23 2.86 -3.07 14.94
N GLY A 24 1.72 -2.48 15.31
CA GLY A 24 1.57 -1.55 16.41
C GLY A 24 2.01 -0.12 16.07
N PRO A 25 1.57 0.87 16.85
CA PRO A 25 1.67 2.30 16.50
C PRO A 25 3.12 2.81 16.42
N ALA A 26 4.07 2.16 17.09
CA ALA A 26 5.48 2.52 17.03
C ALA A 26 6.18 2.04 15.74
N ARG A 27 5.59 1.07 15.02
CA ARG A 27 6.20 0.42 13.85
C ARG A 27 5.34 0.49 12.60
N GLU A 28 4.16 1.10 12.67
CA GLU A 28 3.24 1.27 11.55
C GLU A 28 3.94 1.90 10.33
N ALA A 29 4.63 3.03 10.52
CA ALA A 29 5.39 3.68 9.44
C ALA A 29 6.49 2.78 8.84
N LEU A 30 7.19 2.00 9.68
CA LEU A 30 8.21 1.06 9.23
C LEU A 30 7.58 -0.12 8.45
N PHE A 31 6.44 -0.63 8.92
CA PHE A 31 5.68 -1.68 8.26
C PHE A 31 5.20 -1.21 6.88
N LEU A 32 4.52 -0.06 6.81
CA LEU A 32 4.03 0.51 5.55
C LEU A 32 5.16 0.78 4.56
N THR A 33 6.29 1.30 5.03
CA THR A 33 7.48 1.49 4.19
C THR A 33 8.00 0.17 3.64
N ARG A 34 8.09 -0.88 4.46
CA ARG A 34 8.50 -2.22 3.99
C ARG A 34 7.50 -2.82 3.01
N LEU A 35 6.20 -2.69 3.28
CA LEU A 35 5.15 -3.15 2.38
C LEU A 35 5.26 -2.47 1.01
N ALA A 36 5.43 -1.15 0.99
CA ALA A 36 5.62 -0.40 -0.25
C ALA A 36 6.87 -0.87 -1.02
N LEU A 37 8.00 -1.08 -0.34
CA LEU A 37 9.22 -1.59 -0.97
C LEU A 37 9.06 -3.01 -1.52
N VAL A 38 8.35 -3.89 -0.81
CA VAL A 38 8.03 -5.25 -1.27
C VAL A 38 7.15 -5.19 -2.52
N LEU A 39 6.07 -4.40 -2.50
CA LEU A 39 5.20 -4.20 -3.66
C LEU A 39 5.95 -3.60 -4.84
N GLY A 40 6.84 -2.63 -4.61
CA GLY A 40 7.69 -2.06 -5.65
C GLY A 40 8.67 -3.07 -6.25
N HIS A 41 9.19 -4.00 -5.44
CA HIS A 41 10.03 -5.10 -5.93
C HIS A 41 9.23 -6.08 -6.79
N GLU A 42 8.05 -6.49 -6.32
CA GLU A 42 7.14 -7.39 -7.06
C GLU A 42 6.64 -6.77 -8.37
N LEU A 43 6.43 -5.45 -8.38
CA LEU A 43 6.03 -4.71 -9.58
C LEU A 43 7.13 -4.72 -10.65
N GLY A 44 8.40 -4.84 -10.25
CA GLY A 44 9.57 -4.90 -11.15
C GLY A 44 9.84 -3.62 -11.95
N ASP A 45 9.02 -2.57 -11.79
CA ASP A 45 9.09 -1.33 -12.56
C ASP A 45 9.16 -0.11 -11.63
N ILE A 46 10.32 0.56 -11.64
CA ILE A 46 10.58 1.71 -10.77
C ILE A 46 9.78 2.95 -11.18
N ALA A 47 9.39 3.07 -12.45
CA ALA A 47 8.61 4.20 -12.93
C ALA A 47 7.16 4.11 -12.45
N ALA A 48 6.56 2.92 -12.52
CA ALA A 48 5.24 2.62 -11.97
C ALA A 48 5.23 2.75 -10.44
N PHE A 49 6.29 2.31 -9.76
CA PHE A 49 6.43 2.51 -8.31
C PHE A 49 6.48 4.00 -7.93
N ARG A 50 7.30 4.80 -8.61
CA ARG A 50 7.35 6.26 -8.38
C ARG A 50 6.01 6.93 -8.63
N LYS A 51 5.35 6.58 -9.74
CA LYS A 51 4.02 7.10 -10.08
C LYS A 51 2.98 6.75 -9.01
N ALA A 52 3.04 5.54 -8.45
CA ALA A 52 2.16 5.13 -7.36
C ALA A 52 2.39 5.96 -6.09
N ILE A 53 3.65 6.27 -5.76
CA ILE A 53 3.99 7.18 -4.64
C ILE A 53 3.42 8.58 -4.90
N GLU A 54 3.64 9.15 -6.08
CA GLU A 54 3.12 10.48 -6.42
C GLU A 54 1.59 10.53 -6.33
N THR A 55 0.91 9.49 -6.81
CA THR A 55 -0.56 9.39 -6.73
C THR A 55 -1.05 9.25 -5.29
N ALA A 56 -0.33 8.51 -4.45
CA ALA A 56 -0.66 8.38 -3.03
C ALA A 56 -0.44 9.69 -2.26
N LEU A 57 0.55 10.51 -2.65
CA LEU A 57 0.80 11.82 -2.06
C LEU A 57 -0.26 12.85 -2.47
N ASP A 58 -0.68 12.85 -3.74
CA ASP A 58 -1.73 13.74 -4.26
C ASP A 58 -3.09 13.52 -3.54
N GLY A 59 -3.40 12.27 -3.20
CA GLY A 59 -4.63 11.93 -2.45
C GLY A 59 -4.64 12.31 -0.96
N LEU A 60 -3.57 12.91 -0.44
CA LEU A 60 -3.47 13.37 0.96
C LEU A 60 -3.73 14.88 1.13
N GLU A 61 -3.89 15.64 0.04
CA GLU A 61 -4.25 17.08 0.05
C GLU A 61 -5.74 17.35 0.31
#